data_AF-A0A9P1ID11-F1
#
_entry.id   AF-A0A9P1ID11-F1
#
_cell.length_a   1.000
_cell.length_b   1.000
_cell.length_c   1.000
_cell.angle_alpha   90.00
_cell.angle_beta   90.00
_cell.angle_gamma   90.00
#
_symmetry.space_group_name_H-M   'P 1'
#
loop_
_entity.id
_entity.type
_entity.pdbx_description
1 polymer ?
#
loop_
_entity_poly.entity_id
_entity_poly.type
_entity_poly.pdbx_seq_one_letter_code
_entity_poly.pdbx_strand_id
1 'polypeptide(L)'
;MLAYKVKSSNNSNYSVNTTYGLIQIGYTVDLIITRKDGKPQADKLVIQYASVEQTCRDPKQPFETGKPVGEIAGETIIKLSAAE
;
A
#
# COMPACT_ATOMS: atom_id res chain seq x y z
N MET A 1 -11.25 12.06 1.29
CA MET A 1 -11.04 10.62 0.97
C MET A 1 -9.55 10.32 1.10
N LEU A 2 -9.15 9.06 1.23
CA LEU A 2 -7.74 8.68 1.18
C LEU A 2 -7.42 7.94 -0.12
N ALA A 3 -6.32 8.29 -0.76
CA ALA A 3 -5.65 7.42 -1.72
C ALA A 3 -4.55 6.64 -0.99
N TYR A 4 -4.27 5.42 -1.43
CA TYR A 4 -3.15 4.63 -0.92
C TYR A 4 -2.32 4.02 -2.06
N LYS A 5 -1.05 3.74 -1.76
CA LYS A 5 -0.08 3.05 -2.60
C LYS A 5 0.66 2.00 -1.78
N VAL A 6 0.69 0.76 -2.27
CA VAL A 6 1.40 -0.35 -1.64
C VAL A 6 2.72 -0.58 -2.36
N LYS A 7 3.82 -0.66 -1.60
CA LYS A 7 5.17 -0.98 -2.07
C LYS A 7 5.67 -2.19 -1.32
N SER A 8 6.26 -3.17 -2.01
CA SER A 8 6.90 -4.34 -1.39
C SER A 8 8.42 -4.30 -1.55
N SER A 9 9.14 -4.82 -0.57
CA SER A 9 10.57 -5.14 -0.72
C SER A 9 10.82 -6.36 -1.60
N ASN A 10 9.82 -7.24 -1.75
CA ASN A 10 9.94 -8.50 -2.46
C ASN A 10 8.64 -8.84 -3.19
N ASN A 11 8.65 -8.69 -4.51
CA ASN A 11 7.51 -9.03 -5.39
C ASN A 11 7.62 -10.44 -5.98
N SER A 12 8.72 -11.14 -5.73
CA SER A 12 8.92 -12.52 -6.22
C SER A 12 8.20 -13.51 -5.32
N ASN A 13 8.36 -13.36 -4.00
CA ASN A 13 7.81 -14.28 -3.01
C ASN A 13 6.50 -13.77 -2.38
N TYR A 14 6.15 -12.49 -2.57
CA TYR A 14 4.88 -11.95 -2.12
C TYR A 14 4.15 -11.28 -3.27
N SER A 15 2.83 -11.37 -3.24
CA SER A 15 1.94 -10.62 -4.12
C SER A 15 0.81 -10.01 -3.30
N VAL A 16 0.28 -8.89 -3.77
CA VAL A 16 -0.87 -8.21 -3.17
C VAL A 16 -1.98 -8.10 -4.20
N ASN A 17 -3.23 -8.20 -3.75
CA ASN A 17 -4.41 -8.08 -4.63
C ASN A 17 -4.56 -6.68 -5.24
N THR A 18 -4.06 -5.65 -4.56
CA THR A 18 -4.12 -4.27 -5.02
C THR A 18 -2.86 -3.49 -4.65
N THR A 19 -2.41 -2.62 -5.54
CA THR A 19 -1.24 -1.76 -5.34
C THR A 19 -1.60 -0.30 -5.17
N TYR A 20 -2.79 0.11 -5.61
CA TYR A 20 -3.31 1.46 -5.46
C TYR A 20 -4.82 1.39 -5.23
N GLY A 21 -5.35 2.35 -4.48
CA GLY A 21 -6.79 2.48 -4.37
C GLY A 21 -7.23 3.72 -3.63
N LEU A 22 -8.55 3.86 -3.56
CA LEU A 22 -9.24 4.94 -2.86
C LEU A 22 -10.05 4.34 -1.72
N ILE A 23 -10.07 5.02 -0.58
CA ILE A 23 -10.83 4.65 0.63
C ILE A 23 -11.73 5.82 1.01
N GLN A 24 -13.04 5.58 0.95
CA GLN A 24 -14.03 6.57 1.36
C GLN A 24 -13.99 6.79 2.88
N ILE A 25 -14.45 7.96 3.32
CA ILE A 25 -14.47 8.31 4.74
C ILE A 25 -15.43 7.36 5.47
N GLY A 26 -14.93 6.70 6.53
CA GLY A 26 -15.68 5.73 7.30
C GLY A 26 -15.72 4.31 6.70
N TYR A 27 -15.04 4.08 5.58
CA TYR A 27 -14.95 2.76 4.95
C TYR A 27 -13.58 2.13 5.17
N THR A 28 -13.52 0.81 5.01
CA THR A 28 -12.29 0.00 5.05
C THR A 28 -12.07 -0.69 3.71
N VAL A 29 -10.83 -1.11 3.45
CA VAL A 29 -10.49 -1.94 2.30
C VAL A 29 -9.60 -3.09 2.76
N ASP A 30 -9.82 -4.27 2.22
CA ASP A 30 -9.03 -5.45 2.54
C ASP A 30 -7.80 -5.56 1.63
N LEU A 31 -6.62 -5.63 2.25
CA LEU A 31 -5.36 -5.92 1.57
C LEU A 31 -5.00 -7.38 1.76
N ILE A 32 -5.09 -8.17 0.69
CA ILE A 32 -4.76 -9.59 0.70
C ILE A 32 -3.30 -9.74 0.27
N ILE A 33 -2.49 -10.32 1.16
CA ILE A 33 -1.06 -10.58 0.95
C ILE A 33 -0.88 -12.09 0.78
N THR A 34 -0.46 -12.52 -0.41
CA THR A 34 -0.21 -13.93 -0.72
C THR A 34 1.29 -14.20 -0.72
N ARG A 35 1.74 -15.12 0.15
CA ARG A 35 3.11 -15.67 0.14
C ARG A 35 3.20 -16.82 -0.88
N LYS A 36 4.26 -16.83 -1.66
CA LYS A 36 4.68 -17.92 -2.55
C LYS A 36 5.90 -18.62 -1.95
N ASP A 37 6.15 -19.83 -2.44
CA ASP A 37 7.34 -20.60 -2.05
C ASP A 37 8.62 -19.80 -2.33
N GLY A 38 9.52 -19.82 -1.36
CA GLY A 38 10.76 -19.08 -1.42
C GLY A 38 11.47 -19.12 -0.08
N LYS A 39 12.75 -18.76 -0.08
CA LYS A 39 13.58 -18.80 1.14
C LYS A 39 12.99 -17.92 2.26
N PRO A 40 13.13 -18.33 3.53
CA PRO A 40 12.84 -17.48 4.67
C PRO A 40 13.67 -16.20 4.57
N GLN A 41 13.00 -15.05 4.64
CA GLN A 41 13.63 -13.75 4.56
C GLN A 41 12.74 -12.71 5.26
N ALA A 42 13.39 -11.75 5.93
CA ALA A 42 12.70 -10.58 6.46
C ALA A 42 12.33 -9.63 5.31
N ASP A 43 11.04 -9.47 5.09
CA ASP A 43 10.48 -8.60 4.05
C ASP A 43 9.57 -7.53 4.67
N LYS A 44 9.20 -6.52 3.89
CA LYS A 44 8.28 -5.47 4.32
C LYS A 44 7.36 -5.00 3.20
N LEU A 45 6.15 -4.63 3.59
CA LEU A 45 5.27 -3.78 2.79
C LEU A 45 5.24 -2.37 3.38
N VAL A 46 5.22 -1.37 2.52
CA VAL A 46 5.02 0.03 2.88
C VAL A 46 3.72 0.49 2.22
N ILE A 47 2.76 0.89 3.04
CA ILE A 47 1.51 1.50 2.59
C ILE A 47 1.69 3.01 2.76
N GLN A 48 1.81 3.72 1.65
CA GLN A 48 1.76 5.18 1.63
C GLN A 48 0.30 5.62 1.46
N TYR A 49 -0.10 6.69 2.13
CA TYR A 49 -1.44 7.25 2.00
C TYR A 49 -1.41 8.77 1.94
N ALA A 50 -2.41 9.34 1.28
CA ALA A 50 -2.60 10.78 1.15
C ALA A 50 -4.09 11.15 1.07
N SER A 51 -4.47 12.25 1.71
CA SER A 51 -5.79 12.85 1.54
C SER A 51 -5.97 13.38 0.14
N VAL A 52 -7.11 13.04 -0.47
CA VAL A 52 -7.53 13.54 -1.78
C VAL A 52 -8.98 14.03 -1.71
N GLU A 53 -9.31 14.88 -2.69
CA GLU A 53 -10.67 15.35 -2.94
C GLU A 53 -11.66 14.20 -3.10
N GLN A 54 -12.91 14.40 -2.69
CA GLN A 54 -13.95 13.36 -2.80
C GLN A 54 -14.29 13.00 -4.25
N THR A 55 -13.98 13.88 -5.19
CA THR A 55 -14.16 13.70 -6.63
C THR A 55 -12.99 13.00 -7.32
N CYS A 56 -11.89 12.73 -6.60
CA CYS A 56 -10.71 12.07 -7.16
C CYS A 56 -11.07 10.70 -7.75
N ARG A 57 -10.58 10.43 -8.96
CA ARG A 57 -10.77 9.17 -9.69
C ARG A 57 -9.46 8.40 -9.88
N ASP A 58 -8.33 9.08 -9.85
CA ASP A 58 -7.02 8.47 -9.99
C ASP A 58 -6.30 8.38 -8.64
N PRO A 59 -6.17 7.17 -8.05
CA PRO A 59 -5.45 6.98 -6.80
C PRO A 59 -3.93 7.20 -6.92
N LYS A 60 -3.37 7.30 -8.13
CA LYS A 60 -1.92 7.43 -8.34
C LYS A 60 -1.42 8.87 -8.22
N GLN A 61 -2.29 9.84 -8.55
CA GLN A 61 -1.97 11.26 -8.59
C GLN A 61 -1.18 11.77 -7.36
N PRO A 62 -1.54 11.46 -6.10
CA PRO A 62 -0.81 12.01 -4.94
C PRO A 62 0.56 11.35 -4.69
N PHE A 63 0.98 10.36 -5.50
CA PHE A 63 2.22 9.60 -5.32
C PHE A 63 3.21 9.75 -6.48
N GLU A 64 2.92 10.58 -7.47
CA GLU A 64 3.75 10.76 -8.68
C GLU A 64 5.14 11.33 -8.38
N THR A 65 5.25 12.15 -7.34
CA THR A 65 6.50 12.76 -6.89
C THR A 65 7.40 11.80 -6.10
N GLY A 66 6.97 10.54 -5.92
CA GLY A 66 7.67 9.51 -5.14
C GLY A 66 7.40 9.56 -3.64
N LYS A 67 6.74 10.61 -3.14
CA LYS A 67 6.26 10.75 -1.76
C LYS A 67 4.75 11.05 -1.77
N PRO A 68 3.99 10.64 -0.75
CA PRO A 68 2.59 11.04 -0.62
C PRO A 68 2.50 12.56 -0.42
N VAL A 69 1.63 13.22 -1.18
CA VAL A 69 1.36 14.66 -1.07
C VAL A 69 -0.12 14.89 -0.73
N GLY A 70 -0.38 15.63 0.35
CA GLY A 70 -1.71 15.97 0.83
C GLY A 70 -1.66 16.56 2.24
N GLU A 71 -2.77 17.15 2.70
CA GLU A 71 -2.91 17.68 4.07
C GLU A 71 -2.70 16.57 5.11
N ILE A 72 -3.27 15.39 4.86
CA ILE A 72 -3.06 14.18 5.66
C ILE A 72 -2.30 13.19 4.79
N ALA A 73 -1.00 13.07 5.02
CA ALA A 73 -0.12 12.17 4.28
C ALA A 73 0.81 11.41 5.22
N GLY A 74 1.18 10.19 4.86
CA GLY A 74 2.07 9.38 5.67
C GLY A 74 2.36 8.01 5.08
N GLU A 75 3.06 7.19 5.85
CA GLU A 75 3.31 5.80 5.51
C GLU A 75 3.24 4.89 6.73
N THR A 76 2.84 3.64 6.50
CA THR A 76 2.82 2.58 7.49
C THR A 76 3.61 1.39 6.97
N ILE A 77 4.43 0.80 7.84
CA ILE A 77 5.29 -0.34 7.50
C ILE A 77 4.70 -1.61 8.11
N ILE A 78 4.44 -2.60 7.27
CA ILE A 78 4.03 -3.95 7.66
C ILE A 78 5.24 -4.85 7.50
N LYS A 79 5.69 -5.46 8.60
CA LYS A 79 6.77 -6.47 8.56
C LYS A 79 6.20 -7.80 8.09
N LEU A 80 6.86 -8.41 7.12
CA LEU A 80 6.54 -9.74 6.60
C LEU A 80 7.60 -10.72 7.07
N SER A 81 7.22 -11.61 7.99
CA SER A 81 8.09 -12.65 8.54
C SER A 81 7.63 -14.01 8.04
N ALA A 82 8.41 -14.60 7.13
CA ALA A 82 8.28 -16.01 6.78
C ALA A 82 9.21 -16.81 7.71
N ALA A 83 8.61 -17.60 8.60
CA ALA A 83 9.33 -18.62 9.38
C ALA A 83 9.38 -19.93 8.59
N GLU A 84 10.39 -20.76 8.88
CA GLU A 84 10.51 -22.14 8.38
C GLU A 84 9.40 -23.05 8.88
#